data_AF-A0A328AN37-F1
#
_entry.id   AF-A0A328AN37-F1
#
_cell.length_a   1.000
_cell.length_b   1.000
_cell.length_c   1.000
_cell.angle_alpha   90.00
_cell.angle_beta   90.00
_cell.angle_gamma   90.00
#
_symmetry.space_group_name_H-M   'P 1'
#
loop_
_entity.id
_entity.type
_entity.pdbx_description
1 polymer ?
#
loop_
_entity_poly.entity_id
_entity_poly.type
_entity_poly.pdbx_seq_one_letter_code
_entity_poly.pdbx_strand_id
1 'polypeptide(L)'
;MHHLNLPAGASARFSATARPESGHHRWDVRVFDASNAAPRLAYGSHIGGRDLDQRVEIPPQAMDCRLEIRSSHETATGWSDDRATCLDDTPDRLLIGFCDPARPGAQRDDVLLGFAFSKAAVDQKKE
;
A
#
# COMPACT_ATOMS: atom_id res chain seq x y z
N MET A 1 -9.03 -0.94 -6.17
CA MET A 1 -9.03 -0.93 -4.69
C MET A 1 -8.66 -2.32 -4.21
N HIS A 2 -7.58 -2.43 -3.43
CA HIS A 2 -7.02 -3.73 -2.99
C HIS A 2 -7.05 -3.84 -1.48
N HIS A 3 -7.28 -5.04 -0.95
CA HIS A 3 -7.40 -5.28 0.48
C HIS A 3 -6.37 -6.30 0.97
N LEU A 4 -5.78 -6.06 2.14
CA LEU A 4 -4.89 -6.98 2.84
C LEU A 4 -5.36 -7.21 4.26
N ASN A 5 -5.07 -8.40 4.79
CA ASN A 5 -5.33 -8.71 6.19
C ASN A 5 -4.09 -8.39 7.01
N LEU A 6 -4.26 -7.61 8.08
CA LEU A 6 -3.26 -7.34 9.09
C LEU A 6 -3.69 -8.03 10.39
N PRO A 7 -3.06 -9.16 10.79
CA PRO A 7 -3.41 -9.85 12.02
C PRO A 7 -3.18 -9.01 13.27
N ALA A 8 -3.94 -9.29 14.33
CA ALA A 8 -3.73 -8.71 15.65
C ALA A 8 -2.28 -8.90 16.12
N GLY A 9 -1.68 -7.84 16.67
CA GLY A 9 -0.30 -7.83 17.15
C GLY A 9 0.77 -7.73 16.06
N ALA A 10 0.42 -7.85 14.77
CA ALA A 10 1.35 -7.64 13.67
C ALA A 10 1.50 -6.15 13.35
N SER A 11 2.72 -5.71 13.05
CA SER A 11 2.98 -4.40 12.41
C SER A 11 3.21 -4.59 10.91
N ALA A 12 2.99 -3.52 10.15
CA ALA A 12 3.31 -3.50 8.73
C ALA A 12 4.26 -2.36 8.42
N ARG A 13 5.29 -2.64 7.63
CA ARG A 13 6.10 -1.62 6.98
C ARG A 13 5.64 -1.47 5.55
N PHE A 14 5.35 -0.25 5.18
CA PHE A 14 4.94 0.13 3.85
C PHE A 14 6.07 0.92 3.17
N SER A 15 6.38 0.58 1.92
CA SER A 15 7.23 1.38 1.04
C SER A 15 6.48 1.68 -0.25
N ALA A 16 6.51 2.92 -0.71
CA ALA A 16 6.07 3.29 -2.04
C ALA A 16 7.29 3.70 -2.86
N THR A 17 7.47 3.11 -4.03
CA THR A 17 8.54 3.48 -4.97
C THR A 17 7.93 3.80 -6.32
N ALA A 18 8.27 4.96 -6.88
CA ALA A 18 7.83 5.37 -8.21
C ALA A 18 8.98 5.30 -9.21
N ARG A 19 8.69 4.91 -10.45
CA ARG A 19 9.69 4.95 -11.52
C ARG A 19 10.02 6.42 -11.84
N PRO A 20 11.27 6.75 -12.23
CA PRO A 20 11.64 8.13 -12.53
C PRO A 20 10.77 8.81 -13.61
N GLU A 21 10.25 8.03 -14.54
CA GLU A 21 9.41 8.50 -15.65
C GLU A 21 7.91 8.48 -15.32
N SER A 22 7.52 7.99 -14.13
CA SER A 22 6.11 7.93 -13.72
C SER A 22 5.52 9.33 -13.67
N GLY A 23 4.21 9.44 -13.89
CA GLY A 23 3.52 10.70 -13.68
C GLY A 23 3.49 11.06 -12.19
N HIS A 24 2.74 12.10 -11.85
CA HIS A 24 2.34 12.29 -10.46
C HIS A 24 1.27 11.26 -10.10
N HIS A 25 1.54 10.47 -9.07
CA HIS A 25 0.58 9.56 -8.45
C HIS A 25 0.28 10.02 -7.02
N ARG A 26 -0.84 9.55 -6.49
CA ARG A 26 -1.12 9.53 -5.06
C ARG A 26 -1.45 8.12 -4.64
N TRP A 27 -1.03 7.74 -3.45
CA TRP A 27 -1.41 6.48 -2.83
C TRP A 27 -2.06 6.74 -1.47
N ASP A 28 -2.89 5.79 -1.06
CA ASP A 28 -3.68 5.82 0.17
C ASP A 28 -3.75 4.40 0.75
N VAL A 29 -3.45 4.28 2.04
CA VAL A 29 -3.59 3.05 2.84
C VAL A 29 -4.43 3.37 4.06
N ARG A 30 -5.55 2.68 4.21
CA ARG A 30 -6.50 2.85 5.31
C ARG A 30 -6.62 1.57 6.11
N VAL A 31 -6.64 1.69 7.43
CA VAL A 31 -6.76 0.56 8.34
C VAL A 31 -8.18 0.53 8.89
N PHE A 32 -8.91 -0.55 8.61
CA PHE A 32 -10.25 -0.81 9.13
C PHE A 32 -10.21 -1.96 10.12
N ASP A 33 -11.02 -1.88 11.17
CA ASP A 33 -11.32 -3.04 12.01
C ASP A 33 -12.51 -3.82 11.45
N ALA A 34 -12.95 -4.85 12.19
CA ALA A 34 -14.07 -5.70 11.81
C ALA A 34 -15.40 -4.94 11.59
N SER A 35 -15.58 -3.77 12.22
CA SER A 35 -16.80 -2.97 12.06
C SER A 35 -16.92 -2.33 10.68
N ASN A 36 -15.78 -2.10 10.00
CA ASN A 36 -15.68 -1.45 8.69
C ASN A 36 -16.41 -0.09 8.57
N ALA A 37 -16.74 0.58 9.68
CA ALA A 37 -17.53 1.81 9.65
C ALA A 37 -16.71 3.05 9.26
N ALA A 38 -15.51 3.18 9.83
CA ALA A 38 -14.57 4.26 9.52
C ALA A 38 -13.12 3.76 9.65
N PRO A 39 -12.17 4.32 8.88
CA PRO A 39 -10.78 3.95 9.02
C PRO A 39 -10.24 4.45 10.36
N ARG A 40 -9.55 3.56 11.09
CA ARG A 40 -8.88 3.88 12.35
C ARG A 40 -7.61 4.69 12.13
N LEU A 41 -6.91 4.37 11.05
CA LEU A 41 -5.69 5.03 10.60
C LEU A 41 -5.76 5.20 9.09
N ALA A 42 -5.25 6.32 8.59
CA ALA A 42 -5.12 6.58 7.18
C ALA A 42 -3.73 7.17 6.91
N TYR A 43 -3.06 6.64 5.89
CA TYR A 43 -1.76 7.08 5.42
C TYR A 43 -1.90 7.35 3.92
N GLY A 44 -1.23 8.38 3.43
CA GLY A 44 -1.26 8.68 2.01
C GLY A 44 -0.40 9.87 1.67
N SER A 45 0.13 9.89 0.45
CA SER A 45 0.99 10.95 -0.04
C SER A 45 0.98 11.00 -1.57
N HIS A 46 1.55 12.07 -2.12
CA HIS A 46 1.91 12.13 -3.54
C HIS A 46 3.27 11.47 -3.76
N ILE A 47 3.45 10.79 -4.89
CA ILE A 47 4.70 10.15 -5.28
C ILE A 47 4.88 10.26 -6.81
N GLY A 48 6.12 10.25 -7.27
CA GLY A 48 6.51 10.51 -8.66
C GLY A 48 7.12 11.90 -8.84
N GLY A 49 7.62 12.17 -10.05
CA GLY A 49 8.35 13.40 -10.36
C GLY A 49 9.68 13.49 -9.60
N ARG A 50 9.70 14.18 -8.46
CA ARG A 50 10.92 14.35 -7.63
C ARG A 50 11.00 13.40 -6.44
N ASP A 51 9.86 12.92 -5.95
CA ASP A 51 9.79 12.03 -4.80
C ASP A 51 9.52 10.62 -5.29
N LEU A 52 10.57 9.80 -5.35
CA LEU A 52 10.50 8.46 -5.94
C LEU A 52 10.42 7.37 -4.88
N ASP A 53 10.61 7.67 -3.60
CA ASP A 53 10.69 6.67 -2.54
C ASP A 53 10.15 7.21 -1.21
N GLN A 54 9.12 6.54 -0.68
CA GLN A 54 8.48 6.87 0.59
C GLN A 54 8.33 5.64 1.47
N ARG A 55 8.32 5.85 2.78
CA ARG A 55 8.15 4.77 3.75
C ARG A 55 7.27 5.18 4.92
N VAL A 56 6.39 4.26 5.32
CA VAL A 56 5.50 4.41 6.47
C VAL A 56 5.55 3.14 7.32
N GLU A 57 5.43 3.31 8.63
CA GLU A 57 5.29 2.21 9.57
C GLU A 57 3.88 2.25 10.17
N ILE A 58 3.14 1.16 9.97
CA ILE A 58 1.83 0.93 10.58
C ILE A 58 2.08 0.19 11.89
N PRO A 59 1.77 0.79 13.04
CA PRO A 59 2.02 0.17 14.34
C PRO A 59 1.16 -1.09 14.52
N PRO A 60 1.54 -1.99 15.44
CA PRO A 60 0.72 -3.14 15.80
C PRO A 60 -0.72 -2.74 16.15
N GLN A 61 -1.68 -3.48 15.61
CA GLN A 61 -3.09 -3.31 15.95
C GLN A 61 -3.50 -4.31 17.04
N ALA A 62 -4.36 -3.91 17.97
CA ALA A 62 -4.82 -4.78 19.06
C ALA A 62 -5.81 -5.88 18.62
N MET A 63 -6.22 -5.88 17.35
CA MET A 63 -7.20 -6.78 16.76
C MET A 63 -6.89 -6.99 15.28
N ASP A 64 -7.53 -7.97 14.66
CA ASP A 64 -7.41 -8.18 13.22
C ASP A 64 -7.99 -6.98 12.45
N CYS A 65 -7.24 -6.51 11.47
CA CYS A 65 -7.58 -5.37 10.65
C CYS A 65 -7.54 -5.70 9.16
N ARG A 66 -8.28 -4.93 8.37
CA ARG A 66 -8.19 -4.88 6.92
C ARG A 66 -7.48 -3.60 6.50
N LEU A 67 -6.42 -3.73 5.71
CA LEU A 67 -5.80 -2.62 5.01
C LEU A 67 -6.52 -2.45 3.67
N GLU A 68 -7.05 -1.26 3.40
CA GLU A 68 -7.52 -0.88 2.07
C GLU A 68 -6.48 0.01 1.40
N ILE A 69 -6.16 -0.30 0.15
CA ILE A 69 -5.06 0.32 -0.58
C ILE A 69 -5.61 0.85 -1.90
N ARG A 70 -5.27 2.10 -2.18
CA ARG A 70 -5.64 2.82 -3.40
C ARG A 70 -4.43 3.56 -3.95
N SER A 71 -4.40 3.68 -5.27
CA SER A 71 -3.53 4.58 -5.99
C SER A 71 -4.32 5.23 -7.11
N SER A 72 -3.91 6.42 -7.50
CA SER A 72 -4.47 7.15 -8.63
C SER A 72 -3.42 8.10 -9.19
N HIS A 73 -3.52 8.40 -10.48
CA HIS A 73 -2.62 9.31 -11.19
C HIS A 73 -3.33 10.62 -11.53
N GLU A 74 -2.52 11.65 -11.76
CA GLU A 74 -2.97 12.94 -12.25
C GLU A 74 -3.25 12.88 -13.76
N THR A 75 -4.45 13.28 -14.16
CA THR A 75 -4.90 13.42 -15.56
C THR A 75 -5.26 14.88 -15.84
N ALA A 76 -5.48 15.22 -17.12
CA ALA A 76 -5.88 16.57 -17.52
C ALA A 76 -7.21 17.06 -16.89
N THR A 77 -8.07 16.15 -16.43
CA THR A 77 -9.38 16.48 -15.83
C THR A 77 -9.44 16.27 -14.32
N GLY A 78 -8.32 15.86 -13.69
CA GLY A 78 -8.23 15.58 -12.26
C GLY A 78 -7.56 14.24 -11.97
N TRP A 79 -7.86 13.64 -10.82
CA TRP A 79 -7.27 12.36 -10.42
C TRP A 79 -8.09 11.18 -10.93
N SER A 80 -7.43 10.18 -11.52
CA SER A 80 -8.06 8.93 -11.97
C SER A 80 -7.45 7.73 -11.27
N ASP A 81 -8.28 6.78 -10.84
CA ASP A 81 -7.82 5.58 -10.14
C ASP A 81 -6.93 4.73 -11.05
N ASP A 82 -5.82 4.24 -10.47
CA ASP A 82 -4.91 3.33 -11.14
C ASP A 82 -5.50 1.91 -11.20
N ARG A 83 -5.10 1.16 -12.22
CA ARG A 83 -5.20 -0.30 -12.15
C ARG A 83 -4.14 -0.80 -11.17
N ALA A 84 -4.44 -1.84 -10.39
CA ALA A 84 -3.40 -2.55 -9.65
C ALA A 84 -3.26 -4.02 -10.01
N THR A 85 -2.04 -4.50 -9.81
CA THR A 85 -1.63 -5.89 -10.01
C THR A 85 -0.83 -6.34 -8.79
N CYS A 86 -1.21 -7.46 -8.18
CA CYS A 86 -0.43 -8.06 -7.09
C CYS A 86 0.73 -8.88 -7.67
N LEU A 87 1.91 -8.72 -7.08
CA LEU A 87 3.14 -9.44 -7.39
C LEU A 87 3.62 -10.09 -6.07
N ASP A 88 3.56 -11.42 -5.98
CA ASP A 88 3.97 -12.18 -4.81
C ASP A 88 5.33 -12.84 -5.04
N ASP A 89 6.25 -12.67 -4.09
CA ASP A 89 7.53 -13.40 -4.07
C ASP A 89 7.79 -14.17 -2.75
N THR A 90 7.12 -13.80 -1.65
CA THR A 90 7.35 -14.35 -0.31
C THR A 90 6.11 -14.24 0.59
N PRO A 91 5.95 -15.06 1.64
CA PRO A 91 4.73 -15.07 2.47
C PRO A 91 4.58 -13.87 3.42
N ASP A 92 5.66 -13.15 3.71
CA ASP A 92 5.69 -11.98 4.60
C ASP A 92 5.81 -10.66 3.83
N ARG A 93 5.87 -10.72 2.49
CA ARG A 93 5.97 -9.55 1.63
C ARG A 93 4.91 -9.59 0.55
N LEU A 94 4.37 -8.43 0.24
CA LEU A 94 3.51 -8.27 -0.91
C LEU A 94 3.94 -7.02 -1.66
N LEU A 95 4.02 -7.13 -2.97
CA LEU A 95 4.22 -6.00 -3.87
C LEU A 95 2.93 -5.77 -4.65
N ILE A 96 2.46 -4.53 -4.69
CA ILE A 96 1.30 -4.13 -5.49
C ILE A 96 1.75 -3.06 -6.47
N GLY A 97 1.75 -3.38 -7.76
CA GLY A 97 2.07 -2.46 -8.83
C GLY A 97 0.83 -1.69 -9.29
N PHE A 98 0.97 -0.39 -9.47
CA PHE A 98 -0.02 0.51 -10.02
C PHE A 98 0.52 1.17 -11.29
N CYS A 99 -0.34 1.36 -12.28
CA CYS A 99 0.04 2.00 -13.54
C CYS A 99 -1.05 2.92 -14.07
N ASP A 100 -0.63 3.94 -14.83
CA ASP A 100 -1.50 4.77 -15.64
C ASP A 100 -1.69 4.12 -17.03
N PRO A 101 -2.79 3.39 -17.28
CA PRO A 101 -2.97 2.69 -18.55
C PRO A 101 -3.18 3.64 -19.74
N ALA A 102 -3.46 4.93 -19.51
CA ALA A 102 -3.75 5.89 -20.55
C ALA A 102 -2.48 6.58 -21.11
N ARG A 103 -1.34 6.46 -20.42
CA ARG A 103 -0.10 7.12 -20.85
C ARG A 103 0.69 6.30 -21.89
N PRO A 104 1.07 6.90 -23.03
CA PRO A 104 1.98 6.26 -23.97
C PRO A 104 3.33 5.97 -23.29
N GLY A 105 3.73 4.69 -23.24
CA GLY A 105 4.95 4.25 -22.55
C GLY A 105 4.77 3.87 -21.07
N ALA A 106 3.53 3.86 -20.57
CA ALA A 106 3.20 3.30 -19.27
C ALA A 106 3.78 1.89 -19.15
N GLN A 107 4.49 1.64 -18.05
CA GLN A 107 4.97 0.30 -17.77
C GLN A 107 4.00 -0.40 -16.83
N ARG A 108 4.23 -1.70 -16.66
CA ARG A 108 3.34 -2.55 -15.86
C ARG A 108 3.16 -2.00 -14.43
N ASP A 109 4.22 -1.43 -13.87
CA ASP A 109 4.27 -0.89 -12.51
C ASP A 109 4.96 0.49 -12.54
N ASP A 110 4.18 1.56 -12.67
CA ASP A 110 4.69 2.94 -12.57
C ASP A 110 4.97 3.33 -11.11
N VAL A 111 4.15 2.81 -10.19
CA VAL A 111 4.34 2.87 -8.74
C VAL A 111 4.25 1.47 -8.16
N LEU A 112 5.18 1.11 -7.28
CA LEU A 112 5.22 -0.14 -6.57
C LEU A 112 5.00 0.11 -5.08
N LEU A 113 3.98 -0.53 -4.51
CA LEU A 113 3.72 -0.52 -3.07
C LEU A 113 4.16 -1.84 -2.45
N GLY A 114 5.19 -1.77 -1.62
CA GLY A 114 5.71 -2.91 -0.86
C GLY A 114 5.19 -2.94 0.57
N PHE A 115 4.72 -4.10 0.98
CA PHE A 115 4.26 -4.39 2.34
C PHE A 115 5.15 -5.47 2.91
N ALA A 116 5.74 -5.22 4.07
CA ALA A 116 6.45 -6.23 4.86
C ALA A 116 5.78 -6.35 6.22
N PHE A 117 5.23 -7.52 6.51
CA PHE A 117 4.53 -7.78 7.77
C PHE A 117 5.49 -8.37 8.79
N SER A 118 5.52 -7.79 9.99
CA SER A 118 6.14 -8.49 11.11
C SER A 118 5.15 -9.52 11.65
N LYS A 119 5.62 -10.73 11.93
CA LYS A 119 4.80 -11.68 12.70
C LYS A 119 4.54 -11.06 14.06
N ALA A 120 3.29 -11.09 14.52
CA ALA A 120 3.00 -10.90 15.93
C ALA A 120 3.97 -11.79 16.71
N ALA A 121 4.66 -11.22 17.70
CA ALA A 121 5.45 -12.03 18.62
C ALA A 121 4.47 -13.01 19.26
N VAL A 122 4.41 -14.23 18.72
CA VAL A 122 3.73 -15.33 19.39
C VAL A 122 4.53 -15.52 20.65
N ASP A 123 3.96 -15.07 21.76
CA ASP A 123 4.50 -15.22 23.10
C ASP A 123 4.79 -16.72 23.28
N GLN A 124 6.04 -17.13 23.03
CA GLN A 124 6.51 -18.47 23.33
C GLN A 124 6.73 -18.53 24.83
N LYS A 125 5.66 -18.35 25.62
CA LYS A 125 5.63 -18.85 26.98
C LYS A 125 5.37 -20.34 26.92
N LYS A 126 6.44 -21.10 26.69
CA LYS A 126 6.59 -22.42 27.27
C LYS A 126 7.36 -22.25 28.57
N GLU A 127 6.62 -22.20 29.67
CA GLU A 127 7.06 -22.76 30.95
C GLU A 127 6.03 -23.79 31.39
#